data_AF-A0A8U0V735-F1
#
_entry.id   AF-A0A8U0V735-F1
#
_cell.length_a   1.000
_cell.length_b   1.000
_cell.length_c   1.000
_cell.angle_alpha   90.00
_cell.angle_beta   90.00
_cell.angle_gamma   90.00
#
_symmetry.space_group_name_H-M   'P 1'
#
loop_
_entity.id
_entity.type
_entity.pdbx_description
1 polymer ?
#
loop_
_entity_poly.entity_id
_entity_poly.type
_entity_poly.pdbx_seq_one_letter_code
_entity_poly.pdbx_strand_id
1 'polypeptide(L)'
;MRTGSEGSCRARAEPLSPRSRTPGGARSCHVQTEWAFASTDIFAGTKIDPSALVQKLDPDARSVASIRRGAEPRAVLPKKEKLKLRRERWLQKIEAIKLAERQRKAERKRRAAAVVGDLQPLRDALPELLELEAGARQPRARGVSRRPRPAELSRMSAAERLQLLDEERARFRELLASPAYRASPLLAIGQQLARQVHLDGGGQL
;
A
#
# COMPACT_ATOMS: atom_id res chain seq x y z
N MET A 1 -22.58 62.68 -7.57
CA MET A 1 -21.37 63.00 -8.37
C MET A 1 -20.42 61.82 -8.18
N ARG A 2 -20.35 60.82 -9.09
CA ARG A 2 -19.47 60.73 -10.29
C ARG A 2 -18.07 61.26 -9.95
N THR A 3 -16.96 60.53 -9.95
CA THR A 3 -16.41 59.45 -10.83
C THR A 3 -15.37 58.66 -9.97
N GLY A 4 -15.03 57.38 -10.17
CA GLY A 4 -14.42 56.75 -11.34
C GLY A 4 -12.88 56.79 -11.23
N SER A 5 -12.22 55.68 -10.88
CA SER A 5 -10.79 55.50 -11.19
C SER A 5 -10.49 54.02 -11.44
N GLU A 6 -10.18 53.75 -12.70
CA GLU A 6 -9.90 52.46 -13.31
C GLU A 6 -8.48 51.98 -13.03
N GLY A 7 -8.26 50.69 -13.25
CA GLY A 7 -7.01 49.99 -12.98
C GLY A 7 -5.85 50.36 -13.91
N SER A 8 -4.68 49.78 -13.62
CA SER A 8 -3.68 49.53 -14.66
C SER A 8 -2.64 48.52 -14.15
N CYS A 9 -2.70 47.31 -14.71
CA CYS A 9 -1.57 46.40 -14.76
C CYS A 9 -0.43 47.07 -15.52
N ARG A 10 0.77 47.18 -14.93
CA ARG A 10 1.98 47.51 -15.68
C ARG A 10 2.97 46.35 -15.60
N ALA A 11 2.97 45.58 -16.68
CA ALA A 11 4.17 44.94 -17.18
C ALA A 11 5.19 46.03 -17.53
N ARG A 12 6.45 45.85 -17.12
CA ARG A 12 7.59 46.45 -17.80
C ARG A 12 8.70 45.43 -17.94
N ALA A 13 8.81 44.95 -19.17
CA ALA A 13 10.06 44.56 -19.80
C ALA A 13 10.99 45.79 -19.89
N GLU A 14 12.29 45.56 -19.75
CA GLU A 14 13.36 46.41 -20.30
C GLU A 14 14.67 45.62 -20.44
N PRO A 15 15.59 46.04 -21.33
CA PRO A 15 16.11 45.16 -22.38
C PRO A 15 17.63 44.92 -22.31
N LEU A 16 18.07 44.16 -23.30
CA LEU A 16 19.40 43.59 -23.55
C LEU A 16 20.54 44.59 -23.85
N SER A 17 21.75 44.18 -23.42
CA SER A 17 23.06 44.19 -24.13
C SER A 17 23.92 45.48 -24.21
N PRO A 18 25.25 45.41 -24.55
CA PRO A 18 26.16 44.25 -24.70
C PRO A 18 27.64 44.40 -24.22
N ARG A 19 28.37 43.25 -24.26
CA ARG A 19 29.83 43.02 -24.54
C ARG A 19 30.86 43.53 -23.52
N SER A 20 32.00 42.89 -23.23
CA SER A 20 32.74 41.67 -23.61
C SER A 20 33.96 41.67 -22.66
N ARG A 21 34.53 40.58 -22.14
CA ARG A 21 35.54 39.73 -22.79
C ARG A 21 36.03 38.70 -21.74
N THR A 22 36.37 37.52 -22.23
CA THR A 22 36.80 36.26 -21.57
C THR A 22 38.30 36.26 -21.19
N PRO A 23 38.95 35.13 -20.82
CA PRO A 23 38.62 34.07 -19.83
C PRO A 23 39.84 33.60 -18.98
N GLY A 24 39.58 32.76 -17.98
CA GLY A 24 40.53 31.81 -17.36
C GLY A 24 39.92 31.27 -16.07
N GLY A 25 39.84 29.99 -15.75
CA GLY A 25 40.27 28.74 -16.37
C GLY A 25 40.36 27.72 -15.23
N ALA A 26 39.43 26.76 -15.13
CA ALA A 26 39.61 25.56 -14.31
C ALA A 26 38.54 24.48 -14.58
N ARG A 27 39.04 23.38 -15.16
CA ARG A 27 38.77 21.95 -14.84
C ARG A 27 37.32 21.44 -14.89
N SER A 28 37.08 20.60 -15.89
CA SER A 28 36.25 19.39 -15.74
C SER A 28 36.71 18.34 -16.76
N CYS A 29 36.92 17.12 -16.26
CA CYS A 29 37.34 15.94 -16.99
C CYS A 29 36.29 15.50 -18.02
N HIS A 30 36.58 15.72 -19.30
CA HIS A 30 35.90 15.06 -20.39
C HIS A 30 36.78 13.90 -20.86
N VAL A 31 36.27 12.67 -20.74
CA VAL A 31 36.80 11.51 -21.47
C VAL A 31 36.57 11.81 -22.96
N GLN A 32 37.63 12.20 -23.65
CA GLN A 32 37.64 12.29 -25.10
C GLN A 32 37.96 10.90 -25.62
N THR A 33 36.92 10.15 -26.00
CA THR A 33 37.10 9.11 -27.00
C THR A 33 37.33 9.85 -28.31
N GLU A 34 38.59 9.98 -28.69
CA GLU A 34 38.95 10.43 -30.03
C GLU A 34 38.35 9.44 -31.02
N TRP A 35 37.24 9.82 -31.64
CA TRP A 35 36.84 9.28 -32.92
C TRP A 35 37.82 9.84 -33.94
N ALA A 36 39.04 9.31 -33.93
CA ALA A 36 39.93 9.41 -35.07
C ALA A 36 39.10 8.94 -36.26
N PHE A 37 38.83 9.86 -37.19
CA PHE A 37 38.11 9.62 -38.41
C PHE A 37 38.78 8.44 -39.09
N ALA A 38 38.17 7.26 -38.96
CA ALA A 38 38.75 6.01 -39.39
C ALA A 38 38.99 6.15 -40.89
N SER A 39 40.26 6.09 -41.28
CA SER A 39 40.76 6.31 -42.64
C SER A 39 39.82 5.73 -43.70
N THR A 40 39.53 6.51 -44.73
CA THR A 40 38.61 6.20 -45.84
C THR A 40 38.98 4.93 -46.63
N ASP A 41 40.11 4.28 -46.31
CA ASP A 41 40.68 3.12 -46.99
C ASP A 41 40.64 1.79 -46.20
N ILE A 42 39.82 1.67 -45.15
CA ILE A 42 39.71 0.41 -44.37
C ILE A 42 39.23 -0.77 -45.24
N PHE A 43 38.45 -0.51 -46.29
CA PHE A 43 37.89 -1.52 -47.19
C PHE A 43 38.49 -1.51 -48.60
N ALA A 44 39.53 -0.71 -48.86
CA ALA A 44 40.09 -0.55 -50.21
C ALA A 44 40.67 -1.85 -50.80
N GLY A 45 41.02 -2.82 -49.95
CA GLY A 45 41.52 -4.15 -50.35
C GLY A 45 40.48 -5.27 -50.37
N THR A 46 39.23 -5.04 -49.93
CA THR A 46 38.24 -6.12 -49.82
C THR A 46 37.54 -6.36 -51.14
N LYS A 47 37.92 -7.44 -51.82
CA LYS A 47 37.19 -7.97 -52.98
C LYS A 47 36.03 -8.83 -52.48
N ILE A 48 34.82 -8.27 -52.52
CA ILE A 48 33.59 -8.99 -52.14
C ILE A 48 32.91 -9.44 -53.42
N ASP A 49 32.82 -10.75 -53.64
CA ASP A 49 32.09 -11.30 -54.78
C ASP A 49 30.57 -11.08 -54.61
N PRO A 50 29.87 -10.52 -55.62
CA PRO A 50 28.45 -10.20 -55.52
C PRO A 50 27.58 -11.45 -55.31
N SER A 51 28.05 -12.61 -55.75
CA SER A 51 27.40 -13.91 -55.57
C SER A 51 27.36 -14.34 -54.10
N ALA A 52 28.36 -13.95 -53.29
CA ALA A 52 28.45 -14.29 -51.87
C ALA A 52 27.54 -13.41 -50.99
N LEU A 53 27.09 -12.27 -51.50
CA LEU A 53 26.13 -11.38 -50.83
C LEU A 53 24.69 -11.88 -50.92
N VAL A 54 24.41 -12.83 -51.81
CA VAL A 54 23.08 -13.43 -51.95
C VAL A 54 22.89 -14.48 -50.86
N GLN A 55 22.69 -14.03 -49.63
CA GLN A 55 22.24 -14.87 -48.53
C GLN A 55 20.77 -15.26 -48.79
N LYS A 56 20.55 -16.44 -49.37
CA LYS A 56 19.22 -17.08 -49.46
C LYS A 56 18.75 -17.39 -48.03
N LEU A 57 18.11 -16.42 -47.39
CA LEU A 57 17.50 -16.57 -46.09
C LEU A 57 16.21 -17.37 -46.24
N ASP A 58 16.21 -18.60 -45.72
CA ASP A 58 14.99 -19.36 -45.51
C ASP A 58 14.17 -18.67 -44.41
N PRO A 59 12.96 -18.16 -44.71
CA PRO A 59 12.20 -17.32 -43.78
C PRO A 59 11.85 -18.00 -42.46
N ASP A 60 11.89 -19.34 -42.39
CA ASP A 60 11.46 -20.10 -41.21
C ASP A 60 12.58 -20.40 -40.20
N ALA A 61 13.86 -20.35 -40.58
CA ALA A 61 14.94 -20.80 -39.70
C ALA A 61 15.33 -19.80 -38.60
N ARG A 62 15.11 -18.49 -38.80
CA ARG A 62 15.52 -17.44 -37.84
C ARG A 62 14.42 -17.01 -36.86
N SER A 63 13.17 -17.44 -37.06
CA SER A 63 12.00 -16.92 -36.31
C SER A 63 11.45 -17.85 -35.21
N VAL A 64 12.20 -18.85 -34.74
CA VAL A 64 11.68 -19.80 -33.72
C VAL A 64 11.62 -19.18 -32.32
N ALA A 65 12.43 -18.16 -32.03
CA ALA A 65 12.52 -17.55 -30.69
C ALA A 65 11.30 -16.70 -30.31
N SER A 66 10.61 -16.08 -31.28
CA SER A 66 9.39 -15.27 -31.03
C SER A 66 8.11 -16.11 -30.96
N ILE A 67 8.14 -17.37 -31.41
CA ILE A 67 6.96 -18.27 -31.43
C ILE A 67 6.70 -18.89 -30.05
N ARG A 68 7.72 -19.04 -29.20
CA ARG A 68 7.58 -19.73 -27.90
C ARG A 68 6.85 -18.91 -26.81
N ARG A 69 6.65 -17.60 -27.00
CA ARG A 69 5.88 -16.75 -26.06
C ARG A 69 4.48 -16.45 -26.63
N GLY A 70 3.66 -17.48 -26.75
CA GLY A 70 2.25 -17.37 -27.15
C GLY A 70 1.84 -18.44 -28.14
N ALA A 71 1.86 -19.70 -27.69
CA ALA A 71 1.40 -20.86 -28.44
C ALA A 71 -0.14 -20.93 -28.50
N GLU A 72 -0.78 -19.84 -28.91
CA GLU A 72 -2.09 -19.92 -29.53
C GLU A 72 -1.86 -19.55 -30.99
N PRO A 73 -2.12 -20.45 -31.96
CA PRO A 73 -2.16 -20.02 -33.35
C PRO A 73 -3.11 -18.82 -33.35
N ARG A 74 -2.67 -17.68 -33.88
CA ARG A 74 -3.54 -16.50 -34.00
C ARG A 74 -4.63 -16.84 -35.01
N ALA A 75 -5.58 -17.67 -34.60
CA ALA A 75 -6.82 -17.91 -35.28
C ALA A 75 -7.35 -16.52 -35.59
N VAL A 76 -7.65 -16.27 -36.86
CA VAL A 76 -8.21 -15.00 -37.28
C VAL A 76 -9.64 -14.98 -36.74
N LEU A 77 -9.76 -14.68 -35.44
CA LEU A 77 -11.04 -14.65 -34.75
C LEU A 77 -11.90 -13.55 -35.40
N PRO A 78 -13.21 -13.77 -35.54
CA PRO A 78 -14.12 -12.75 -36.03
C PRO A 78 -14.03 -11.49 -35.17
N LYS A 79 -14.24 -10.32 -35.79
CA LYS A 79 -14.13 -8.99 -35.14
C LYS A 79 -14.95 -8.89 -33.84
N LYS A 80 -16.10 -9.56 -33.78
CA LYS A 80 -16.98 -9.63 -32.59
C LYS A 80 -16.30 -10.32 -31.41
N GLU A 81 -15.64 -11.46 -31.60
CA GLU A 81 -14.95 -12.20 -30.55
C GLU A 81 -13.71 -11.43 -30.06
N LYS A 82 -12.96 -10.83 -30.98
CA LYS A 82 -11.81 -9.97 -30.63
C LYS A 82 -12.22 -8.80 -29.73
N LEU A 83 -13.38 -8.20 -29.97
CA LEU A 83 -13.90 -7.11 -29.14
C LEU A 83 -14.33 -7.60 -27.74
N LYS A 84 -14.98 -8.77 -27.65
CA LYS A 84 -15.33 -9.40 -26.36
C LYS A 84 -14.09 -9.70 -25.53
N LEU A 85 -13.08 -10.33 -26.13
CA LEU A 85 -11.81 -10.63 -25.48
C LEU A 85 -11.10 -9.36 -25.01
N ARG A 86 -11.15 -8.26 -25.77
CA ARG A 86 -10.61 -6.96 -25.34
C ARG A 86 -11.34 -6.43 -24.12
N ARG A 87 -12.68 -6.49 -24.11
CA ARG A 87 -13.50 -6.05 -22.97
C ARG A 87 -13.22 -6.90 -21.73
N GLU A 88 -13.19 -8.22 -21.87
CA GLU A 88 -12.90 -9.14 -20.76
C GLU A 88 -11.51 -8.91 -20.18
N ARG A 89 -10.48 -8.80 -21.04
CA ARG A 89 -9.12 -8.48 -20.60
C ARG A 89 -9.04 -7.12 -19.91
N TRP A 90 -9.82 -6.13 -20.36
CA TRP A 90 -9.91 -4.85 -19.69
C TRP A 90 -10.59 -4.99 -18.32
N LEU A 91 -11.72 -5.67 -18.22
CA LEU A 91 -12.39 -5.91 -16.94
C LEU A 91 -11.48 -6.62 -15.94
N GLN A 92 -10.81 -7.69 -16.37
CA GLN A 92 -9.81 -8.42 -15.58
C GLN A 92 -8.69 -7.49 -15.11
N LYS A 93 -8.20 -6.60 -15.98
CA LYS A 93 -7.16 -5.61 -15.61
C LYS A 93 -7.69 -4.62 -14.56
N ILE A 94 -8.93 -4.14 -14.69
CA ILE A 94 -9.54 -3.25 -13.69
C ILE A 94 -9.66 -3.97 -12.35
N GLU A 95 -10.15 -5.21 -12.34
CA GLU A 95 -10.31 -6.00 -11.12
C GLU A 95 -8.96 -6.28 -10.44
N ALA A 96 -7.94 -6.64 -11.23
CA ALA A 96 -6.58 -6.83 -10.73
C ALA A 96 -6.02 -5.56 -10.08
N ILE A 97 -6.21 -4.38 -10.71
CA ILE A 97 -5.79 -3.09 -10.14
C ILE A 97 -6.53 -2.81 -8.83
N LYS A 98 -7.87 -2.97 -8.81
CA LYS A 98 -8.67 -2.76 -7.59
C LYS A 98 -8.24 -3.67 -6.45
N LEU A 99 -7.97 -4.94 -6.75
CA LEU A 99 -7.51 -5.91 -5.77
C LEU A 99 -6.14 -5.51 -5.21
N ALA A 100 -5.19 -5.17 -6.08
CA ALA A 100 -3.86 -4.71 -5.70
C ALA A 100 -3.92 -3.42 -4.87
N GLU A 101 -4.77 -2.47 -5.23
CA GLU A 101 -4.98 -1.24 -4.46
C GLU A 101 -5.55 -1.51 -3.07
N ARG A 102 -6.51 -2.43 -2.95
CA ARG A 102 -7.07 -2.85 -1.65
C ARG A 102 -5.98 -3.49 -0.78
N GLN A 103 -5.17 -4.38 -1.36
CA GLN A 103 -4.05 -5.02 -0.65
C GLN A 103 -3.02 -3.99 -0.19
N ARG A 104 -2.58 -3.08 -1.08
CA ARG A 104 -1.64 -2.01 -0.74
C ARG A 104 -2.18 -1.09 0.36
N LYS A 105 -3.47 -0.75 0.33
CA LYS A 105 -4.10 0.07 1.38
C LYS A 105 -4.14 -0.68 2.71
N ALA A 106 -4.49 -1.97 2.70
CA ALA A 106 -4.47 -2.80 3.90
C ALA A 106 -3.04 -2.90 4.47
N GLU A 107 -2.05 -3.14 3.61
CA GLU A 107 -0.64 -3.20 4.00
C GLU A 107 -0.15 -1.87 4.58
N ARG A 108 -0.48 -0.73 3.97
CA ARG A 108 -0.15 0.59 4.53
C ARG A 108 -0.76 0.80 5.91
N LYS A 109 -2.01 0.37 6.12
CA LYS A 109 -2.67 0.46 7.43
C LYS A 109 -1.99 -0.44 8.46
N ARG A 110 -1.60 -1.66 8.08
CA ARG A 110 -0.88 -2.62 8.94
C ARG A 110 0.51 -2.10 9.32
N ARG A 111 1.27 -1.61 8.34
CA ARG A 111 2.59 -0.97 8.57
C ARG A 111 2.50 0.27 9.48
N ALA A 112 1.35 0.95 9.50
CA ALA A 112 1.11 2.08 10.38
C ALA A 112 0.61 1.65 11.78
N ALA A 113 0.05 0.45 11.92
CA ALA A 113 -0.25 -0.13 13.22
C ALA A 113 1.05 -0.65 13.84
N ALA A 114 1.20 -0.52 15.16
CA ALA A 114 2.35 -1.05 15.86
C ALA A 114 2.42 -2.58 15.63
N VAL A 115 3.60 -3.08 15.26
CA VAL A 115 3.88 -4.44 14.78
C VAL A 115 3.58 -5.56 15.80
N VAL A 116 3.18 -5.21 17.03
CA VAL A 116 2.78 -6.17 18.06
C VAL A 116 1.34 -6.64 17.82
N GLY A 117 1.17 -7.66 16.97
CA GLY A 117 -0.10 -8.42 16.86
C GLY A 117 -0.61 -8.69 15.44
N ASP A 118 -0.03 -8.08 14.40
CA ASP A 118 -0.41 -8.39 13.02
C ASP A 118 0.22 -9.73 12.58
N LEU A 119 -0.59 -10.79 12.52
CA LEU A 119 -0.17 -12.13 12.06
C LEU A 119 -0.15 -12.26 10.52
N GLN A 120 -0.64 -11.25 9.80
CA GLN A 120 -0.77 -11.34 8.35
C GLN A 120 0.57 -11.43 7.61
N PRO A 121 1.65 -10.72 7.99
CA PRO A 121 2.96 -10.90 7.36
C PRO A 121 3.47 -12.34 7.41
N LEU A 122 3.16 -13.07 8.50
CA LEU A 122 3.51 -14.49 8.62
C LEU A 122 2.67 -15.37 7.69
N ARG A 123 1.37 -15.08 7.54
CA ARG A 123 0.47 -15.79 6.62
C ARG A 123 0.86 -15.58 5.16
N ASP A 124 1.25 -14.37 4.80
CA ASP A 124 1.64 -14.03 3.42
C ASP A 124 3.02 -14.64 3.06
N ALA A 125 3.93 -14.78 4.04
CA ALA A 125 5.25 -15.37 3.84
C ALA A 125 5.28 -16.91 3.91
N LEU A 126 4.29 -17.54 4.55
CA LEU A 126 4.23 -19.00 4.77
C LEU A 126 2.80 -19.51 4.48
N PRO A 127 2.48 -19.80 3.21
CA PRO A 127 1.14 -20.29 2.83
C PRO A 127 0.74 -21.62 3.51
N GLU A 128 1.71 -22.40 4.02
CA GLU A 128 1.48 -23.66 4.76
C GLU A 128 0.85 -23.47 6.15
N LEU A 129 0.90 -22.26 6.74
CA LEU A 129 0.29 -22.00 8.05
C LEU A 129 -1.24 -22.09 8.05
N LEU A 130 -1.89 -22.00 6.89
CA LEU A 130 -3.34 -22.07 6.77
C LEU A 130 -3.88 -23.46 7.17
N GLU A 131 -3.13 -24.50 6.85
CA GLU A 131 -3.49 -25.90 7.16
C GLU A 131 -3.29 -26.20 8.65
N LEU A 132 -2.27 -25.60 9.26
CA LEU A 132 -1.93 -25.78 10.68
C LEU A 132 -2.85 -25.00 11.63
N GLU A 133 -3.36 -23.83 11.23
CA GLU A 133 -4.27 -23.03 12.08
C GLU A 133 -5.66 -23.67 12.25
N ALA A 134 -6.09 -24.50 11.29
CA ALA A 134 -7.39 -25.19 11.34
C ALA A 134 -7.55 -26.09 12.58
N GLY A 135 -6.45 -26.58 13.17
CA GLY A 135 -6.46 -27.39 14.39
C GLY A 135 -6.32 -26.61 15.71
N ALA A 136 -5.91 -25.34 15.68
CA ALA A 136 -5.42 -24.63 16.87
C ALA A 136 -6.47 -23.74 17.58
N ARG A 137 -7.64 -23.52 16.99
CA ARG A 137 -8.65 -22.60 17.54
C ARG A 137 -9.58 -23.27 18.54
N GLN A 138 -9.05 -23.67 19.69
CA GLN A 138 -9.86 -23.91 20.90
C GLN A 138 -9.99 -22.60 21.69
N PRO A 139 -11.20 -22.00 21.80
CA PRO A 139 -11.39 -20.80 22.59
C PRO A 139 -11.27 -21.12 24.08
N ARG A 140 -10.25 -20.57 24.73
CA ARG A 140 -10.14 -20.62 26.19
C ARG A 140 -11.38 -19.98 26.82
N ALA A 141 -11.96 -20.70 27.79
CA ALA A 141 -13.20 -20.35 28.46
C ALA A 141 -13.20 -18.91 28.98
N ARG A 142 -14.30 -18.21 28.70
CA ARG A 142 -14.53 -16.82 29.09
C ARG A 142 -14.80 -16.75 30.59
N GLY A 143 -13.94 -16.04 31.34
CA GLY A 143 -14.30 -15.56 32.67
C GLY A 143 -15.51 -14.63 32.59
N VAL A 144 -16.45 -14.80 33.51
CA VAL A 144 -17.73 -14.09 33.60
C VAL A 144 -17.48 -12.66 34.08
N SER A 145 -16.94 -11.82 33.19
CA SER A 145 -16.84 -10.39 33.44
C SER A 145 -18.25 -9.78 33.41
N ARG A 146 -18.69 -9.21 34.54
CA ARG A 146 -19.94 -8.42 34.61
C ARG A 146 -19.89 -7.14 33.79
N ARG A 147 -18.71 -6.74 33.30
CA ARG A 147 -18.53 -5.59 32.42
C ARG A 147 -18.38 -6.06 30.98
N PRO A 148 -19.09 -5.43 30.02
CA PRO A 148 -18.87 -5.73 28.62
C PRO A 148 -17.41 -5.39 28.27
N ARG A 149 -16.72 -6.34 27.65
CA ARG A 149 -15.35 -6.11 27.19
C ARG A 149 -15.34 -4.98 26.14
N PRO A 150 -14.22 -4.27 25.95
CA PRO A 150 -14.11 -3.27 24.88
C PRO A 150 -14.52 -3.80 23.49
N ALA A 151 -14.27 -5.08 23.22
CA ALA A 151 -14.70 -5.77 22.01
C ALA A 151 -16.22 -5.98 21.89
N GLU A 152 -16.94 -6.05 23.01
CA GLU A 152 -18.41 -6.19 23.08
C GLU A 152 -19.08 -4.83 22.93
N LEU A 153 -18.52 -3.79 23.58
CA LEU A 153 -18.99 -2.40 23.41
C LEU A 153 -19.00 -1.96 21.95
N SER A 154 -17.97 -2.34 21.16
CA SER A 154 -17.89 -2.00 19.74
C SER A 154 -19.00 -2.63 18.89
N ARG A 155 -19.65 -3.71 19.35
CA ARG A 155 -20.73 -4.41 18.64
C ARG A 155 -22.11 -3.85 18.98
N MET A 156 -22.24 -3.17 20.12
CA MET A 156 -23.49 -2.59 20.61
C MET A 156 -23.89 -1.32 19.85
N SER A 157 -25.18 -1.02 19.83
CA SER A 157 -25.72 0.24 19.29
C SER A 157 -25.31 1.44 20.15
N ALA A 158 -25.39 2.65 19.60
CA ALA A 158 -25.03 3.86 20.34
C ALA A 158 -25.95 4.10 21.56
N ALA A 159 -27.25 3.78 21.43
CA ALA A 159 -28.22 3.92 22.51
C ALA A 159 -27.93 2.97 23.68
N GLU A 160 -27.61 1.71 23.38
CA GLU A 160 -27.21 0.71 24.39
C GLU A 160 -25.95 1.15 25.16
N ARG A 161 -24.97 1.75 24.47
CA ARG A 161 -23.77 2.28 25.12
C ARG A 161 -24.10 3.41 26.10
N LEU A 162 -25.01 4.30 25.73
CA LEU A 162 -25.44 5.39 26.62
C LEU A 162 -26.14 4.85 27.87
N GLN A 163 -27.00 3.85 27.71
CA GLN A 163 -27.67 3.20 28.85
C GLN A 163 -26.67 2.62 29.86
N LEU A 164 -25.66 1.89 29.38
CA LEU A 164 -24.59 1.35 30.25
C LEU A 164 -23.83 2.45 30.99
N LEU A 165 -23.52 3.56 30.30
CA LEU A 165 -22.86 4.70 30.94
C LEU A 165 -23.74 5.35 32.00
N ASP A 166 -25.05 5.44 31.76
CA ASP A 166 -25.99 6.00 32.74
C ASP A 166 -26.17 5.08 33.96
N GLU A 167 -26.16 3.76 33.77
CA GLU A 167 -26.10 2.78 34.87
C GLU A 167 -24.81 2.92 35.69
N GLU A 168 -23.65 3.04 35.03
CA GLU A 168 -22.36 3.23 35.72
C GLU A 168 -22.32 4.56 36.47
N ARG A 169 -22.85 5.64 35.87
CA ARG A 169 -23.00 6.94 36.54
C ARG A 169 -23.89 6.85 37.77
N ALA A 170 -25.00 6.12 37.70
CA ALA A 170 -25.89 5.90 38.83
C ALA A 170 -25.18 5.14 39.96
N ARG A 171 -24.54 4.00 39.64
CA ARG A 171 -23.74 3.22 40.61
C ARG A 171 -22.62 4.05 41.25
N PHE A 172 -21.97 4.91 40.47
CA PHE A 172 -20.91 5.78 40.98
C PHE A 172 -21.46 6.88 41.90
N ARG A 173 -22.60 7.47 41.57
CA ARG A 173 -23.28 8.43 42.44
C ARG A 173 -23.66 7.81 43.79
N GLU A 174 -24.16 6.59 43.79
CA GLU A 174 -24.45 5.83 45.01
C GLU A 174 -23.18 5.58 45.84
N LEU A 175 -22.08 5.17 45.20
CA LEU A 175 -20.80 4.98 45.88
C LEU A 175 -20.30 6.29 46.52
N LEU A 176 -20.40 7.40 45.81
CA LEU A 176 -20.04 8.73 46.33
C LEU A 176 -20.99 9.22 47.43
N ALA A 177 -22.23 8.74 47.47
CA ALA A 177 -23.17 9.02 48.56
C ALA A 177 -22.85 8.21 49.82
N SER A 178 -22.15 7.08 49.70
CA SER A 178 -21.80 6.24 50.85
C SER A 178 -20.83 6.94 51.81
N PRO A 179 -21.15 7.04 53.12
CA PRO A 179 -20.28 7.68 54.10
C PRO A 179 -18.92 7.00 54.26
N ALA A 180 -18.88 5.66 54.14
CA ALA A 180 -17.66 4.87 54.26
C ALA A 180 -16.62 5.23 53.18
N TYR A 181 -17.07 5.44 51.94
CA TYR A 181 -16.21 5.87 50.85
C TYR A 181 -15.73 7.32 51.03
N ARG A 182 -16.59 8.22 51.54
CA ARG A 182 -16.20 9.61 51.83
C ARG A 182 -15.18 9.73 52.96
N ALA A 183 -15.31 8.90 54.00
CA ALA A 183 -14.40 8.92 55.14
C ALA A 183 -13.02 8.35 54.79
N SER A 184 -12.98 7.23 54.03
CA SER A 184 -11.72 6.56 53.68
C SER A 184 -11.81 5.82 52.33
N PRO A 185 -11.57 6.52 51.19
CA PRO A 185 -11.81 5.93 49.87
C PRO A 185 -10.87 4.76 49.58
N LEU A 186 -9.59 4.86 49.95
CA LEU A 186 -8.60 3.80 49.70
C LEU A 186 -8.92 2.51 50.45
N LEU A 187 -9.40 2.61 51.70
CA LEU A 187 -9.78 1.46 52.51
C LEU A 187 -11.03 0.77 51.93
N ALA A 188 -12.04 1.55 51.53
CA ALA A 188 -13.26 1.04 50.92
C ALA A 188 -12.96 0.28 49.60
N ILE A 189 -12.05 0.82 48.77
CA ILE A 189 -11.58 0.16 47.54
C ILE A 189 -10.83 -1.13 47.89
N GLY A 190 -9.93 -1.10 48.87
CA GLY A 190 -9.17 -2.28 49.30
C GLY A 190 -10.08 -3.42 49.77
N GLN A 191 -11.11 -3.12 50.56
CA GLN A 191 -12.10 -4.11 51.00
C GLN A 191 -12.92 -4.67 49.83
N GLN A 192 -13.29 -3.82 48.85
CA GLN A 192 -14.00 -4.25 47.65
C GLN A 192 -13.18 -5.23 46.81
N LEU A 193 -11.91 -4.90 46.58
CA LEU A 193 -10.99 -5.74 45.82
C LEU A 193 -10.73 -7.07 46.54
N ALA A 194 -10.53 -7.04 47.86
CA ALA A 194 -10.42 -8.27 48.65
C ALA A 194 -11.65 -9.15 48.47
N ARG A 195 -12.87 -8.61 48.56
CA ARG A 195 -14.10 -9.37 48.31
C ARG A 195 -14.17 -9.96 46.90
N GLN A 196 -13.74 -9.23 45.87
CA GLN A 196 -13.70 -9.73 44.49
C GLN A 196 -12.72 -10.89 44.32
N VAL A 197 -11.50 -10.77 44.87
CA VAL A 197 -10.48 -11.83 44.78
C VAL A 197 -10.96 -13.12 45.46
N HIS A 198 -11.65 -13.03 46.60
CA HIS A 198 -12.20 -14.21 47.26
C HIS A 198 -13.36 -14.85 46.47
N LEU A 199 -14.20 -14.05 45.79
CA LEU A 199 -15.29 -14.55 44.94
C LEU A 199 -14.77 -15.23 43.67
N ASP A 200 -13.72 -14.66 43.05
CA ASP A 200 -13.12 -15.21 41.83
C ASP A 200 -12.22 -16.45 42.13
N GLY A 201 -11.65 -16.52 43.34
CA GLY A 201 -10.86 -17.66 43.81
C GLY A 201 -11.70 -18.85 44.30
N GLY A 202 -12.95 -18.63 44.72
CA GLY A 202 -13.85 -19.68 45.22
C GLY A 202 -14.49 -20.58 44.14
N GLY A 203 -14.24 -20.31 42.85
CA GLY A 203 -14.73 -21.11 41.73
C GLY A 203 -13.72 -22.09 41.13
N GLN A 204 -12.59 -22.34 41.81
CA GLN A 204 -11.48 -23.17 41.33
C GLN A 204 -11.14 -24.36 42.25
N LEU A 205 -12.05 -24.76 43.15
CA LEU A 205 -11.97 -26.02 43.90
C LEU A 205 -13.10 -26.95 43.45
#